data_AF-A0A6I8LX64-F1
#
_entry.id   AF-A0A6I8LX64-F1
#
_cell.length_a   1.000
_cell.length_b   1.000
_cell.length_c   1.000
_cell.angle_alpha   90.00
_cell.angle_beta   90.00
_cell.angle_gamma   90.00
#
_symmetry.space_group_name_H-M   'P 1'
#
loop_
_entity.id
_entity.type
_entity.pdbx_description
1 polymer ?
#
loop_
_entity_poly.entity_id
_entity_poly.type
_entity_poly.pdbx_seq_one_letter_code
_entity_poly.pdbx_strand_id
1 'polypeptide(L)'
;MAWSFALNAECGGRETHARDLARHFDGFPSRIFSDGGSGWWCGIAPEEPGGKGIASAEDATAMTAAGRRLYWLLRTAPPVYRYALAGVDTDKFRTYAELMAENDLTRFPGLVVSEDIWAATGKRAAFSDFAPGYRWIPYRGEAYTAPR
;
A
#
# COMPACT_ATOMS: atom_id res chain seq x y z
N MET A 1 -2.15 -7.86 16.05
CA MET A 1 -3.21 -6.85 15.86
C MET A 1 -3.43 -6.72 14.37
N ALA A 2 -4.67 -6.87 13.90
CA ALA A 2 -5.04 -6.55 12.52
C ALA A 2 -5.42 -5.07 12.48
N TRP A 3 -4.80 -4.29 11.61
CA TRP A 3 -5.17 -2.89 11.42
C TRP A 3 -6.27 -2.82 10.38
N SER A 4 -7.36 -2.10 10.69
CA SER A 4 -8.46 -1.95 9.74
C SER A 4 -8.03 -1.13 8.54
N PHE A 5 -7.09 -0.19 8.69
CA PHE A 5 -6.53 0.58 7.58
C PHE A 5 -5.03 0.74 7.73
N ALA A 6 -4.29 0.37 6.68
CA ALA A 6 -2.84 0.46 6.66
C ALA A 6 -2.33 0.61 5.23
N LEU A 7 -1.11 1.13 5.11
CA LEU A 7 -0.26 0.99 3.94
C LEU A 7 0.54 -0.30 4.10
N ASN A 8 0.34 -1.28 3.22
CA ASN A 8 1.14 -2.50 3.17
C ASN A 8 2.02 -2.50 1.92
N ALA A 9 3.30 -2.75 2.11
CA ALA A 9 4.31 -2.78 1.05
C ALA A 9 5.11 -4.09 1.08
N GLU A 10 5.26 -4.71 -0.08
CA GLU A 10 6.09 -5.90 -0.26
C GLU A 10 7.50 -5.48 -0.67
N CYS A 11 8.51 -5.99 0.02
CA CYS A 11 9.91 -5.54 0.01
C CYS A 11 10.89 -6.55 -0.60
N GLY A 12 10.36 -7.59 -1.25
CA GLY A 12 11.14 -8.69 -1.82
C GLY A 12 11.69 -9.63 -0.75
N GLY A 13 12.70 -10.41 -1.12
CA GLY A 13 13.26 -11.47 -0.28
C GLY A 13 14.16 -11.03 0.88
N ARG A 14 14.29 -9.73 1.15
CA ARG A 14 15.20 -9.22 2.18
C ARG A 14 14.41 -8.53 3.31
N GLU A 15 14.45 -9.10 4.50
CA GLU A 15 13.85 -8.49 5.70
C GLU A 15 14.39 -7.09 5.97
N THR A 16 15.67 -6.86 5.68
CA THR A 16 16.32 -5.55 5.88
C THR A 16 15.63 -4.44 5.08
N HIS A 17 15.12 -4.74 3.88
CA HIS A 17 14.36 -3.77 3.08
C HIS A 17 13.05 -3.36 3.76
N ALA A 18 12.31 -4.33 4.31
CA ALA A 18 11.09 -4.05 5.07
C ALA A 18 11.37 -3.23 6.35
N ARG A 19 12.52 -3.48 7.00
CA ARG A 19 13.01 -2.68 8.14
C ARG A 19 13.40 -1.26 7.75
N ASP A 20 14.10 -1.08 6.63
CA ASP A 20 14.50 0.24 6.14
C ASP A 20 13.27 1.08 5.75
N LEU A 21 12.26 0.45 5.13
CA LEU A 21 10.99 1.10 4.88
C LEU A 21 10.29 1.49 6.19
N ALA A 22 10.23 0.60 7.18
CA ALA A 22 9.62 0.91 8.47
C ALA A 22 10.29 2.11 9.16
N ARG A 23 11.63 2.21 9.11
CA ARG A 23 12.39 3.34 9.66
C ARG A 23 12.10 4.66 8.95
N HIS A 24 11.81 4.63 7.65
CA HIS A 24 11.42 5.83 6.90
C HIS A 24 10.10 6.43 7.40
N PHE A 25 9.20 5.58 7.90
CA PHE A 25 7.94 5.97 8.53
C PHE A 25 8.08 6.11 10.06
N ASP A 26 9.23 6.59 10.54
CA ASP A 26 9.41 6.84 11.98
C ASP A 26 8.29 7.70 12.55
N GLY A 27 7.82 7.34 13.74
CA GLY A 27 6.63 7.93 14.35
C GLY A 27 5.29 7.31 13.93
N PHE A 28 5.26 6.36 12.98
CA PHE A 28 4.05 5.58 12.67
C PHE A 28 4.15 4.15 13.22
N PRO A 29 3.03 3.58 13.75
CA PRO A 29 2.96 2.16 14.04
C PRO A 29 3.29 1.32 12.80
N SER A 30 4.33 0.49 12.90
CA SER A 30 4.79 -0.36 11.80
C SER A 30 4.91 -1.82 12.21
N ARG A 31 4.72 -2.72 11.24
CA ARG A 31 4.78 -4.18 11.41
C ARG A 31 5.56 -4.77 10.25
N ILE A 32 6.61 -5.52 10.59
CA ILE A 32 7.36 -6.32 9.64
C ILE A 32 6.88 -7.76 9.74
N PHE A 33 6.59 -8.38 8.61
CA PHE A 33 6.13 -9.76 8.55
C PHE A 33 6.54 -10.41 7.22
N SER A 34 6.48 -11.74 7.15
CA SER A 34 6.64 -12.48 5.89
C SER A 34 5.31 -13.13 5.53
N ASP A 35 5.04 -13.26 4.24
CA ASP A 35 3.88 -14.01 3.72
C ASP A 35 4.06 -15.54 3.79
N GLY A 36 5.17 -16.02 4.37
CA GLY A 36 5.51 -17.44 4.43
C GLY A 36 6.02 -18.00 3.09
N GLY A 37 6.10 -17.17 2.06
CA GLY A 37 6.74 -17.45 0.79
C GLY A 37 8.13 -16.81 0.72
N SER A 38 8.35 -15.98 -0.30
CA SER A 38 9.63 -15.30 -0.53
C SER A 38 9.56 -13.78 -0.32
N GLY A 39 8.43 -13.25 0.14
CA GLY A 39 8.21 -11.82 0.32
C GLY A 39 8.29 -11.39 1.77
N TRP A 40 9.06 -10.35 2.03
CA TRP A 40 9.03 -9.59 3.28
C TRP A 40 8.15 -8.36 3.12
N TRP A 41 7.34 -8.08 4.13
CA TRP A 41 6.33 -7.05 4.10
C TRP A 41 6.56 -6.04 5.21
N CYS A 42 6.20 -4.79 4.91
CA CYS A 42 6.13 -3.70 5.85
C CYS A 42 4.71 -3.14 5.82
N GLY A 43 3.97 -3.30 6.93
CA GLY A 43 2.69 -2.67 7.17
C GLY A 43 2.86 -1.43 8.03
N ILE A 44 2.24 -0.32 7.65
CA ILE A 44 2.28 0.97 8.36
C ILE A 44 0.84 1.42 8.59
N ALA A 45 0.45 1.59 9.84
CA ALA A 45 -0.86 2.11 10.20
C ALA A 45 -0.78 3.60 10.53
N PRO A 46 -1.78 4.40 10.15
CA PRO A 46 -1.93 5.75 10.67
C PRO A 46 -2.40 5.71 12.14
N GLU A 47 -1.97 6.68 12.96
CA GLU A 47 -2.35 6.76 14.38
C GLU A 47 -3.88 6.80 14.58
N GLU A 48 -4.56 7.61 13.78
CA GLU A 48 -6.02 7.61 13.66
C GLU A 48 -6.39 7.91 12.19
N PRO A 49 -7.48 7.32 11.66
CA PRO A 49 -8.42 6.39 12.28
C PRO A 49 -8.05 4.90 12.06
N GLY A 50 -6.76 4.54 11.99
CA GLY A 50 -6.27 3.21 11.54
C GLY A 50 -6.76 1.96 12.28
N GLY A 51 -7.47 2.12 13.40
CA GLY A 51 -8.10 1.03 14.17
C GLY A 51 -9.63 0.90 14.06
N LYS A 52 -10.31 1.87 13.42
CA LYS A 52 -11.76 1.82 13.17
C LYS A 52 -11.99 1.68 11.66
N GLY A 53 -12.94 0.84 11.25
CA GLY A 53 -13.41 0.83 9.86
C GLY A 53 -14.19 2.09 9.51
N ILE A 54 -14.62 2.22 8.25
CA ILE A 54 -15.46 3.35 7.82
C ILE A 54 -16.88 3.16 8.38
N ALA A 55 -17.25 3.87 9.44
CA ALA A 55 -18.61 3.85 10.00
C ALA A 55 -19.45 5.07 9.58
N SER A 56 -18.79 6.13 9.09
CA SER A 56 -19.39 7.40 8.69
C SER A 56 -18.65 8.05 7.51
N ALA A 57 -19.25 9.10 6.93
CA ALA A 57 -18.59 9.93 5.92
C ALA A 57 -17.38 10.69 6.48
N GLU A 58 -17.39 11.02 7.77
CA GLU A 58 -16.26 11.63 8.47
C GLU A 58 -15.09 10.65 8.57
N ASP A 59 -15.37 9.38 8.89
CA ASP A 59 -14.34 8.32 8.89
C ASP A 59 -13.74 8.13 7.49
N ALA A 60 -14.57 8.10 6.44
CA ALA A 60 -14.08 7.99 5.06
C ALA A 60 -13.17 9.17 4.69
N THR A 61 -13.52 10.38 5.14
CA THR A 61 -12.71 11.59 4.90
C THR A 61 -11.39 11.52 5.66
N ALA A 62 -11.42 11.12 6.93
CA ALA A 62 -10.23 10.96 7.77
C ALA A 62 -9.30 9.85 7.23
N MET A 63 -9.84 8.70 6.82
CA MET A 63 -9.09 7.60 6.20
C MET A 63 -8.48 8.03 4.86
N THR A 64 -9.22 8.78 4.05
CA THR A 64 -8.71 9.36 2.80
C THR A 64 -7.53 10.29 3.07
N ALA A 65 -7.63 11.17 4.07
CA ALA A 65 -6.55 12.06 4.45
C ALA A 65 -5.32 11.28 4.96
N ALA A 66 -5.55 10.26 5.79
CA ALA A 66 -4.50 9.36 6.29
C ALA A 66 -3.81 8.61 5.15
N GLY A 67 -4.57 8.01 4.22
CA GLY A 67 -4.04 7.34 3.04
C GLY A 67 -3.19 8.26 2.17
N ARG A 68 -3.67 9.49 1.90
CA ARG A 68 -2.89 10.50 1.17
C ARG A 68 -1.57 10.84 1.87
N ARG A 69 -1.57 10.97 3.21
CA ARG A 69 -0.36 11.21 3.99
C ARG A 69 0.62 10.04 3.90
N LEU A 70 0.14 8.80 3.98
CA LEU A 70 0.95 7.59 3.82
C LEU A 70 1.59 7.53 2.43
N TYR A 71 0.82 7.80 1.37
CA TYR A 71 1.39 7.86 0.02
C TYR A 71 2.40 8.99 -0.15
N TRP A 72 2.15 10.16 0.43
CA TRP A 72 3.10 11.27 0.37
C TRP A 72 4.45 10.91 0.99
N LEU A 73 4.45 10.23 2.15
CA LEU A 73 5.66 9.71 2.78
C LEU A 73 6.30 8.58 1.97
N LEU A 74 5.50 7.69 1.38
CA LEU A 74 6.00 6.60 0.55
C LEU A 74 6.74 7.12 -0.70
N ARG A 75 6.34 8.27 -1.25
CA ARG A 75 7.04 8.89 -2.40
C ARG A 75 8.49 9.28 -2.12
N THR A 76 8.81 9.54 -0.85
CA THR A 76 10.18 9.90 -0.43
C THR A 76 10.93 8.71 0.18
N ALA A 77 10.29 7.54 0.26
CA ALA A 77 10.89 6.34 0.80
C ALA A 77 12.02 5.82 -0.09
N PRO A 78 13.02 5.12 0.50
CA PRO A 78 14.04 4.45 -0.28
C PRO A 78 13.43 3.39 -1.22
N PRO A 79 14.05 3.10 -2.37
CA PRO A 79 13.51 2.18 -3.37
C PRO A 79 13.73 0.71 -2.96
N VAL A 80 13.16 0.33 -1.82
CA VAL A 80 13.34 -0.97 -1.17
C VAL A 80 12.09 -1.85 -1.23
N TYR A 81 10.99 -1.31 -1.74
CA TYR A 81 9.73 -2.03 -1.95
C TYR A 81 9.47 -2.32 -3.42
N ARG A 82 8.75 -3.39 -3.73
CA ARG A 82 8.34 -3.74 -5.09
C ARG A 82 6.97 -3.17 -5.42
N TYR A 83 6.03 -3.25 -4.49
CA TYR A 83 4.72 -2.66 -4.63
C TYR A 83 4.13 -2.35 -3.26
N ALA A 84 3.16 -1.43 -3.23
CA ALA A 84 2.50 -1.01 -2.01
C ALA A 84 1.05 -0.59 -2.29
N LEU A 85 0.19 -0.78 -1.29
CA LEU A 85 -1.22 -0.38 -1.34
C LEU A 85 -1.67 0.06 0.05
N ALA A 86 -2.31 1.23 0.13
CA ALA A 86 -3.03 1.69 1.31
C ALA A 86 -4.52 1.45 1.14
N GLY A 87 -5.17 1.04 2.22
CA GLY A 87 -6.59 0.72 2.19
C GLY A 87 -7.01 -0.09 3.40
N VAL A 88 -8.29 -0.46 3.39
CA VAL A 88 -8.88 -1.34 4.41
C VAL A 88 -8.48 -2.80 4.16
N ASP A 89 -8.12 -3.53 5.23
CA ASP A 89 -7.73 -4.96 5.19
C ASP A 89 -6.65 -5.31 4.15
N THR A 90 -5.72 -4.37 3.92
CA THR A 90 -4.59 -4.56 2.98
C THR A 90 -3.50 -5.47 3.53
N ASP A 91 -3.61 -5.95 4.77
CA ASP A 91 -2.69 -6.92 5.38
C ASP A 91 -2.77 -8.31 4.72
N LYS A 92 -3.87 -8.58 4.02
CA LYS A 92 -4.10 -9.79 3.20
C LYS A 92 -4.06 -9.50 1.71
N PHE A 93 -3.40 -8.42 1.30
CA PHE A 93 -3.28 -8.11 -0.11
C PHE A 93 -2.50 -9.20 -0.86
N ARG A 94 -2.67 -9.22 -2.19
CA ARG A 94 -2.07 -10.21 -3.09
C ARG A 94 -0.58 -10.34 -2.87
N THR A 95 -0.09 -11.57 -2.77
CA THR A 95 1.34 -11.89 -2.82
C THR A 95 1.94 -11.52 -4.18
N TYR A 96 3.27 -11.48 -4.27
CA TYR A 96 3.93 -11.12 -5.54
C TYR A 96 3.49 -12.02 -6.69
N ALA A 97 3.40 -13.34 -6.48
CA ALA A 97 2.97 -14.29 -7.50
C ALA A 97 1.52 -14.04 -7.93
N GLU A 98 0.62 -13.76 -6.98
CA GLU A 98 -0.78 -13.46 -7.31
C GLU A 98 -0.95 -12.11 -8.00
N LEU A 99 -0.17 -11.08 -7.62
CA LEU A 99 -0.18 -9.78 -8.28
C LEU A 99 0.26 -9.92 -9.75
N MET A 100 1.29 -10.71 -10.00
CA MET A 100 1.80 -10.97 -11.36
C MET A 100 0.83 -11.81 -12.20
N ALA A 101 -0.01 -12.63 -11.56
CA ALA A 101 -1.06 -13.39 -12.22
C ALA A 101 -2.36 -12.60 -12.44
N GLU A 102 -2.47 -11.39 -11.88
CA GLU A 102 -3.65 -10.55 -12.02
C GLU A 102 -3.74 -9.98 -13.44
N ASN A 103 -4.91 -10.14 -14.05
CA ASN A 103 -5.14 -9.67 -15.41
C ASN A 103 -5.32 -8.16 -15.45
N ASP A 104 -5.89 -7.57 -14.40
CA ASP A 104 -6.20 -6.15 -14.34
C ASP A 104 -5.84 -5.48 -13.00
N LEU A 105 -4.64 -4.91 -12.95
CA LEU A 105 -4.17 -4.11 -11.83
C LEU A 105 -4.94 -2.79 -11.62
N THR A 106 -5.68 -2.31 -12.62
CA THR A 106 -6.41 -1.02 -12.51
C THR A 106 -7.58 -1.06 -11.53
N ARG A 107 -7.94 -2.26 -11.09
CA ARG A 107 -8.94 -2.54 -10.05
C ARG A 107 -8.46 -2.16 -8.65
N PHE A 108 -7.19 -1.83 -8.48
CA PHE A 108 -6.61 -1.42 -7.20
C PHE A 108 -6.19 0.06 -7.22
N PRO A 109 -7.13 1.01 -7.03
CA PRO A 109 -6.80 2.40 -6.84
C PRO A 109 -5.79 2.59 -5.69
N GLY A 110 -4.75 3.37 -5.92
CA GLY A 110 -3.66 3.55 -4.97
C GLY A 110 -2.54 2.52 -5.07
N LEU A 111 -2.65 1.49 -5.91
CA LEU A 111 -1.56 0.52 -6.08
C LEU A 111 -0.32 1.22 -6.67
N VAL A 112 0.76 1.19 -5.92
CA VAL A 112 2.11 1.61 -6.33
C VAL A 112 2.88 0.35 -6.70
N VAL A 113 3.60 0.37 -7.81
CA VAL A 113 4.44 -0.73 -8.29
C VAL A 113 5.78 -0.18 -8.78
N SER A 114 6.84 -0.99 -8.69
CA SER A 114 8.11 -0.68 -9.32
C SER A 114 7.98 -0.68 -10.84
N GLU A 115 8.89 0.00 -11.52
CA GLU A 115 8.92 0.01 -12.98
C GLU A 115 9.09 -1.40 -13.57
N ASP A 116 9.78 -2.30 -12.88
CA ASP A 116 9.93 -3.70 -13.29
C ASP A 116 8.57 -4.43 -13.31
N ILE A 117 7.76 -4.28 -12.26
CA ILE A 117 6.42 -4.87 -12.20
C ILE A 117 5.51 -4.22 -13.25
N TRP A 118 5.55 -2.89 -13.37
CA TRP A 118 4.77 -2.19 -14.38
C TRP A 118 5.14 -2.64 -15.80
N ALA A 119 6.43 -2.84 -16.08
CA ALA A 119 6.92 -3.34 -17.35
C ALA A 119 6.46 -4.78 -17.61
N ALA A 120 6.59 -5.66 -16.62
CA ALA A 120 6.21 -7.07 -16.72
C ALA A 120 4.69 -7.29 -16.83
N THR A 121 3.88 -6.37 -16.30
CA THR A 121 2.40 -6.42 -16.34
C THR A 121 1.81 -5.63 -17.52
N GLY A 122 2.64 -5.27 -18.50
CA GLY A 122 2.20 -4.76 -19.80
C GLY A 122 2.16 -3.23 -19.93
N LYS A 123 2.84 -2.48 -19.06
CA LYS A 123 3.00 -1.00 -19.14
C LYS A 123 1.69 -0.24 -19.33
N ARG A 124 0.68 -0.60 -18.55
CA ARG A 124 -0.68 -0.04 -18.67
C ARG A 124 -0.65 1.48 -18.47
N ALA A 125 -1.31 2.21 -19.39
CA ALA A 125 -1.37 3.68 -19.40
C ALA A 125 -2.15 4.29 -18.24
N ALA A 126 -2.92 3.49 -17.50
CA ALA A 126 -3.63 3.94 -16.28
C ALA A 126 -2.67 4.29 -15.12
N PHE A 127 -1.42 3.81 -15.19
CA PHE A 127 -0.40 4.15 -14.21
C PHE A 127 0.21 5.53 -14.51
N SER A 128 0.31 6.35 -13.47
CA SER A 128 0.97 7.65 -13.46
C SER A 128 2.33 7.56 -12.73
N ASP A 129 3.13 8.60 -12.83
CA ASP A 129 4.38 8.70 -12.09
C ASP A 129 4.12 8.86 -10.59
N PHE A 130 4.91 8.16 -9.77
CA PHE A 130 4.82 8.21 -8.31
C PHE A 130 6.10 8.79 -7.69
N ALA A 131 7.19 8.07 -7.84
CA ALA A 131 8.54 8.39 -7.42
C ALA A 131 9.52 7.80 -8.44
N PRO A 132 10.80 8.21 -8.50
CA PRO A 132 11.77 7.60 -9.41
C PRO A 132 11.80 6.07 -9.23
N GLY A 133 11.60 5.33 -10.33
CA GLY A 133 11.51 3.86 -10.31
C GLY A 133 10.15 3.29 -9.90
N TYR A 134 9.13 4.12 -9.68
CA TYR A 134 7.78 3.70 -9.29
C TYR A 134 6.69 4.36 -10.10
N ARG A 135 5.67 3.55 -10.39
CA ARG A 135 4.42 3.96 -11.04
C ARG A 135 3.25 3.64 -10.13
N TRP A 136 2.16 4.37 -10.24
CA TRP A 136 0.98 4.08 -9.41
C TRP A 136 -0.34 4.40 -10.11
N ILE A 137 -1.41 3.80 -9.62
CA ILE A 137 -2.77 4.22 -9.94
C ILE A 137 -3.17 5.25 -8.87
N PRO A 138 -3.54 6.49 -9.23
CA PRO A 138 -3.88 7.50 -8.25
C PRO A 138 -4.94 7.02 -7.25
N TYR A 139 -4.64 7.20 -5.97
CA TYR A 139 -5.53 6.85 -4.87
C TYR A 139 -6.80 7.73 -4.90
N ARG A 140 -7.97 7.09 -4.94
CA ARG A 140 -9.27 7.78 -5.07
C ARG A 140 -9.86 8.23 -3.73
N GLY A 141 -9.31 7.75 -2.62
CA GLY A 141 -9.90 7.91 -1.29
C GLY A 141 -10.84 6.76 -0.94
N GLU A 142 -11.19 6.73 0.34
CA GLU A 142 -12.18 5.81 0.90
C GLU A 142 -13.59 6.37 0.70
N ALA A 143 -14.55 5.49 0.43
CA ALA A 143 -15.95 5.86 0.25
C ALA A 143 -16.82 5.20 1.33
N TYR A 144 -17.60 6.02 2.05
CA TYR A 144 -18.66 5.51 2.89
C TYR A 144 -19.88 5.19 2.03
N THR A 145 -20.34 3.94 2.08
CA THR A 145 -21.63 3.55 1.52
C THR A 145 -22.54 3.19 2.67
N ALA A 146 -23.60 3.97 2.90
CA ALA A 146 -24.57 3.65 3.94
C ALA A 146 -25.20 2.26 3.65
N PRO A 147 -25.32 1.37 4.66
CA PRO A 147 -26.08 0.15 4.48
C PRO A 147 -27.52 0.52 4.09
N ARG A 148 -28.03 -0.11 3.03
CA ARG A 148 -29.43 0.01 2.60
C ARG A 148 -30.35 -0.70 3.57
#